data_AF-G4TQA7-F1
#
_entry.id   AF-G4TQA7-F1
#
_cell.length_a   1.000
_cell.length_b   1.000
_cell.length_c   1.000
_cell.angle_alpha   90.00
_cell.angle_beta   90.00
_cell.angle_gamma   90.00
#
_symmetry.space_group_name_H-M   'P 1'
#
loop_
_entity.id
_entity.type
_entity.pdbx_description
1 polymer ?
#
loop_
_entity_poly.entity_id
_entity_poly.type
_entity_poly.pdbx_seq_one_letter_code
_entity_poly.pdbx_strand_id
1 'polypeptide(L)'
;MSYLFRHSHFLPQPRNPSTPRREHKSTAGTFNSHTMEDFEVPIDAPLDIQQKATQMRRCWEQIQALTGQLKAAESLWNSLRDEVAGYIQQSERKRLISARPAKVSLDGLPNELLFNIFRHLRFERYGHLGALLLINKRIHHFVMSTPLLWTHIEVLVDCDLLDATPPKPSYVEACLKNSQSAGLDIEIHLEWDAAAEFLKQAAIVAVVNLVDEQEEDAVWSTLNDIDMDFRCPVYEKKEAALFEVLDAIIGTDGCNMRRWKSLVLSLPSDPSHRIAILERLIGSTPNLCEVDLQNTDGSDSEQDAWDSIFQDLSSLSCFTSDYRLPWAFSALNPNRISELKIDLRNSMDFEILASYRALQHLDIYWEGKGDSSNSIILLPNLRSLHIRGPYNYILNRLLTPLLDKLSISSFTFRLPWEVPLLTATVVQWHCRHFPDGINASVSFLQQIFSSLRRTQQLILSGFAAEAVMDAFQVFKRSNSFPEELQVILLRRWMNTPDTPLLELRRKDFVE
;
A
#
# COMPACT_ATOMS: atom_id res chain seq x y z
N MET A 1 -26.07 32.70 31.51
CA MET A 1 -26.60 31.33 31.74
C MET A 1 -25.58 30.37 31.17
N SER A 2 -24.92 29.64 32.06
CA SER A 2 -23.63 28.99 31.81
C SER A 2 -23.86 27.48 31.69
N TYR A 3 -23.65 26.92 30.49
CA TYR A 3 -23.55 25.46 30.31
C TYR A 3 -22.11 25.12 29.94
N LEU A 4 -21.40 24.61 30.94
CA LEU A 4 -20.08 23.99 30.82
C LEU A 4 -20.27 22.58 30.24
N PHE A 5 -19.92 22.38 28.97
CA PHE A 5 -19.64 21.04 28.46
C PHE A 5 -18.18 20.69 28.75
N ARG A 6 -17.97 19.81 29.73
CA ARG A 6 -16.72 19.06 29.89
C ARG A 6 -16.65 18.04 28.76
N HIS A 7 -15.73 18.22 27.82
CA HIS A 7 -15.24 17.13 26.99
C HIS A 7 -14.05 16.48 27.69
N SER A 8 -14.32 15.37 28.37
CA SER A 8 -13.30 14.42 28.80
C SER A 8 -12.84 13.64 27.57
N HIS A 9 -11.67 14.01 27.04
CA HIS A 9 -10.89 13.11 26.20
C HIS A 9 -10.53 11.87 27.02
N PHE A 10 -11.09 10.72 26.65
CA PHE A 10 -10.57 9.43 27.08
C PHE A 10 -9.23 9.20 26.40
N LEU A 11 -8.14 9.59 27.06
CA LEU A 11 -6.87 8.92 26.86
C LEU A 11 -7.04 7.46 27.33
N PRO A 12 -6.56 6.45 26.58
CA PRO A 12 -6.57 5.08 27.07
C PRO A 12 -5.69 5.02 28.33
N GLN A 13 -6.32 4.78 29.48
CA GLN A 13 -5.56 4.48 30.69
C GLN A 13 -4.77 3.18 30.49
N PRO A 14 -3.54 3.09 31.04
CA PRO A 14 -2.81 1.83 31.06
C PRO A 14 -3.63 0.81 31.85
N ARG A 15 -3.93 -0.34 31.23
CA ARG A 15 -4.66 -1.45 31.86
C ARG A 15 -3.92 -1.87 33.13
N ASN A 16 -4.54 -1.63 34.28
CA ASN A 16 -4.14 -2.24 35.54
C ASN A 16 -4.35 -3.77 35.44
N PRO A 17 -3.33 -4.60 35.74
CA PRO A 17 -3.42 -6.05 35.67
C PRO A 17 -4.01 -6.58 36.98
N SER A 18 -5.30 -6.36 37.21
CA SER A 18 -5.95 -6.91 38.41
C SER A 18 -7.46 -7.01 38.24
N THR A 19 -7.87 -7.88 37.30
CA THR A 19 -9.18 -8.54 37.37
C THR A 19 -9.01 -9.96 36.85
N PRO A 20 -9.53 -10.98 37.56
CA PRO A 20 -9.27 -12.37 37.23
C PRO A 20 -9.95 -12.70 35.91
N ARG A 21 -9.17 -13.17 34.94
CA ARG A 21 -9.66 -13.76 33.71
C ARG A 21 -10.56 -14.93 34.10
N ARG A 22 -11.85 -14.89 33.73
CA ARG A 22 -12.71 -16.07 33.71
C ARG A 22 -12.02 -17.10 32.82
N GLU A 23 -11.43 -18.10 33.45
CA GLU A 23 -10.97 -19.31 32.79
C GLU A 23 -12.18 -19.95 32.13
N HIS A 24 -12.27 -19.85 30.80
CA HIS A 24 -12.90 -20.92 30.04
C HIS A 24 -12.04 -22.16 30.30
N LYS A 25 -12.51 -22.98 31.26
CA LYS A 25 -12.10 -24.37 31.39
C LYS A 25 -12.43 -25.05 30.07
N SER A 26 -11.48 -25.01 29.14
CA SER A 26 -11.35 -26.05 28.14
C SER A 26 -11.14 -27.32 28.95
N THR A 27 -12.17 -28.14 29.02
CA THR A 27 -12.07 -29.53 29.44
C THR A 27 -11.15 -30.20 28.42
N ALA A 28 -9.84 -30.04 28.61
CA ALA A 28 -8.87 -31.00 28.16
C ALA A 28 -9.29 -32.31 28.80
N GLY A 29 -10.04 -33.11 28.04
CA GLY A 29 -10.27 -34.49 28.39
C GLY A 29 -8.90 -35.08 28.62
N THR A 30 -8.60 -35.41 29.87
CA THR A 30 -7.58 -36.39 30.21
C THR A 30 -7.89 -37.60 29.34
N PHE A 31 -7.19 -37.72 28.22
CA PHE A 31 -7.04 -38.98 27.52
C PHE A 31 -6.36 -39.85 28.57
N ASN A 32 -7.17 -40.62 29.29
CA ASN A 32 -6.68 -41.68 30.13
C ASN A 32 -5.78 -42.50 29.21
N SER A 33 -4.50 -42.49 29.52
CA SER A 33 -3.54 -43.43 28.98
C SER A 33 -4.05 -44.81 29.37
N HIS A 34 -4.92 -45.40 28.56
CA HIS A 34 -5.02 -46.84 28.48
C HIS A 34 -3.64 -47.28 28.00
N THR A 35 -2.80 -47.63 28.97
CA THR A 35 -1.58 -48.36 28.71
C THR A 35 -2.02 -49.55 27.87
N MET A 36 -1.44 -49.66 26.68
CA MET A 36 -1.59 -50.82 25.81
C MET A 36 -0.78 -51.98 26.42
N GLU A 37 -0.95 -52.20 27.73
CA GLU A 37 -0.47 -53.37 28.45
C GLU A 37 -1.43 -54.50 28.06
N ASP A 38 -0.86 -55.44 27.33
CA ASP A 38 -1.38 -56.79 27.11
C ASP A 38 -2.50 -56.95 26.08
N PHE A 39 -2.28 -56.44 24.86
CA PHE A 39 -2.80 -57.12 23.68
C PHE A 39 -1.96 -58.37 23.39
N GLU A 40 -2.11 -59.40 24.22
CA GLU A 40 -1.59 -60.75 23.92
C GLU A 40 -2.53 -61.41 22.91
N VAL A 41 -2.10 -61.45 21.65
CA VAL A 41 -2.80 -62.22 20.61
C VAL A 41 -2.56 -63.70 20.89
N PRO A 42 -3.60 -64.53 21.02
CA PRO A 42 -3.45 -65.97 21.22
C PRO A 42 -2.57 -66.59 20.13
N ILE A 43 -1.71 -67.53 20.51
CA ILE A 43 -0.77 -68.21 19.59
C ILE A 43 -1.51 -68.90 18.44
N ASP A 44 -2.77 -69.25 18.66
CA ASP A 44 -3.65 -69.96 17.71
C ASP A 44 -4.36 -69.01 16.74
N ALA A 45 -4.13 -67.70 16.83
CA ALA A 45 -4.78 -66.72 15.97
C ALA A 45 -4.31 -66.86 14.50
N PRO A 46 -5.22 -66.67 13.53
CA PRO A 46 -4.88 -66.58 12.12
C PRO A 46 -3.67 -65.65 11.83
N LEU A 47 -2.83 -66.05 10.88
CA LEU A 47 -1.56 -65.38 10.56
C LEU A 47 -1.74 -63.88 10.22
N ASP A 48 -2.87 -63.52 9.59
CA ASP A 48 -3.22 -62.14 9.27
C ASP A 48 -3.49 -61.29 10.52
N ILE A 49 -4.05 -61.89 11.57
CA ILE A 49 -4.26 -61.22 12.87
C ILE A 49 -2.92 -60.99 13.59
N GLN A 50 -2.01 -61.96 13.54
CA GLN A 50 -0.66 -61.82 14.11
C GLN A 50 0.16 -60.73 13.39
N GLN A 51 0.07 -60.65 12.07
CA GLN A 51 0.71 -59.61 11.28
C GLN A 51 0.15 -58.22 11.59
N LYS A 52 -1.18 -58.08 11.67
CA LYS A 52 -1.84 -56.82 12.04
C LYS A 52 -1.45 -56.36 13.44
N ALA A 53 -1.39 -57.28 14.41
CA ALA A 53 -0.96 -56.95 15.77
C ALA A 53 0.50 -56.47 15.83
N THR A 54 1.39 -57.08 15.03
CA THR A 54 2.79 -56.63 14.90
C THR A 54 2.87 -55.23 14.27
N GLN A 55 2.06 -54.95 13.25
CA GLN A 55 1.99 -53.63 12.63
C GLN A 55 1.44 -52.57 13.60
N MET A 56 0.37 -52.88 14.34
CA MET A 56 -0.17 -52.00 15.37
C MET A 56 0.87 -51.67 16.44
N ARG A 57 1.68 -52.64 16.88
CA ARG A 57 2.77 -52.41 17.84
C ARG A 57 3.82 -51.44 17.29
N ARG A 58 4.25 -51.61 16.03
CA ARG A 58 5.19 -50.68 15.37
C ARG A 58 4.61 -49.27 15.24
N CYS A 59 3.33 -49.14 14.87
CA CYS A 59 2.67 -47.84 14.80
C CYS A 59 2.57 -47.19 16.18
N TRP A 60 2.30 -47.97 17.23
CA TRP A 60 2.27 -47.48 18.60
C TRP A 60 3.65 -46.98 19.06
N GLU A 61 4.71 -47.73 18.80
CA GLU A 61 6.10 -47.33 19.07
C GLU A 61 6.46 -46.02 18.34
N GLN A 62 6.04 -45.87 17.08
CA GLN A 62 6.22 -44.63 16.32
C GLN A 62 5.45 -43.45 16.92
N ILE A 63 4.20 -43.64 17.34
CA ILE A 63 3.40 -42.61 18.01
C ILE A 63 4.08 -42.16 19.30
N GLN A 64 4.59 -43.09 20.11
CA GLN A 64 5.32 -42.79 21.34
C GLN A 64 6.61 -42.01 21.07
N ALA A 65 7.38 -42.41 20.05
CA ALA A 65 8.59 -41.71 19.63
C ALA A 65 8.29 -40.26 19.17
N LEU A 66 7.27 -40.08 18.32
CA LEU A 66 6.84 -38.76 17.84
C LEU A 66 6.30 -37.89 18.98
N THR A 67 5.55 -38.46 19.93
CA THR A 67 5.07 -37.75 21.12
C THR A 67 6.23 -37.29 22.00
N GLY A 68 7.28 -38.10 22.12
CA GLY A 68 8.53 -37.72 22.80
C GLY A 68 9.24 -36.56 22.09
N GLN A 69 9.33 -36.60 20.76
CA GLN A 69 9.91 -35.52 19.96
C GLN A 69 9.11 -34.21 20.07
N LEU A 70 7.78 -34.29 20.05
CA LEU A 70 6.90 -33.14 20.23
C LEU A 70 7.13 -32.45 21.58
N LYS A 71 7.15 -33.23 22.68
CA LYS A 71 7.44 -32.69 24.02
C LYS A 71 8.82 -32.04 24.12
N ALA A 72 9.83 -32.64 23.48
CA ALA A 72 11.18 -32.05 23.44
C ALA A 72 11.19 -30.72 22.66
N ALA A 73 10.50 -30.66 21.53
CA ALA A 73 10.36 -29.44 20.74
C ALA A 73 9.59 -28.33 21.50
N GLU A 74 8.51 -28.67 22.21
CA GLU A 74 7.76 -27.73 23.06
C GLU A 74 8.62 -27.19 24.20
N SER A 75 9.43 -28.06 24.83
CA SER A 75 10.38 -27.65 25.87
C SER A 75 11.43 -26.68 25.31
N LEU A 76 11.96 -26.97 24.12
CA LEU A 76 12.93 -26.10 23.45
C LEU A 76 12.30 -24.75 23.08
N TRP A 77 11.08 -24.76 22.53
CA TRP A 77 10.34 -23.55 22.20
C TRP A 77 10.11 -22.67 23.42
N ASN A 78 9.65 -23.25 24.53
CA ASN A 78 9.43 -22.50 25.77
C ASN A 78 10.76 -21.92 26.31
N SER A 79 11.85 -22.69 26.28
CA SER A 79 13.19 -22.21 26.66
C SER A 79 13.65 -21.02 25.79
N LEU A 80 13.52 -21.12 24.47
CA LEU A 80 13.90 -20.05 23.55
C LEU A 80 13.04 -18.80 23.73
N ARG A 81 11.73 -18.98 23.95
CA ARG A 81 10.81 -17.87 24.24
C ARG A 81 11.24 -17.12 25.50
N ASP A 82 11.58 -17.84 26.56
CA ASP A 82 11.98 -17.24 27.83
C ASP A 82 13.35 -16.54 27.73
N GLU A 83 14.28 -17.09 26.93
CA GLU A 83 15.56 -16.45 26.61
C GLU A 83 15.36 -15.14 25.83
N VAL A 84 14.54 -15.16 24.78
CA VAL A 84 14.20 -13.96 23.98
C VAL A 84 13.51 -12.91 24.85
N ALA A 85 12.59 -13.31 25.73
CA ALA A 85 11.96 -12.40 26.68
C ALA A 85 12.98 -11.74 27.61
N GLY A 86 13.99 -12.48 28.07
CA GLY A 86 15.11 -11.95 28.85
C GLY A 86 15.94 -10.92 28.08
N TYR A 87 16.24 -11.16 26.80
CA TYR A 87 16.94 -10.19 25.94
C TYR A 87 16.12 -8.92 25.71
N ILE A 88 14.81 -9.04 25.47
CA ILE A 88 13.92 -7.90 25.29
C ILE A 88 13.93 -7.05 26.57
N GLN A 89 13.71 -7.66 27.74
CA GLN A 89 13.71 -6.95 29.02
C GLN A 89 15.07 -6.29 29.33
N GLN A 90 16.20 -6.93 29.01
CA GLN A 90 17.53 -6.33 29.16
C GLN A 90 17.77 -5.18 28.19
N SER A 91 17.30 -5.29 26.94
CA SER A 91 17.42 -4.22 25.93
C SER A 91 16.57 -3.00 26.31
N GLU A 92 15.37 -3.22 26.85
CA GLU A 92 14.50 -2.18 27.39
C GLU A 92 15.11 -1.53 28.63
N ARG A 93 15.69 -2.32 29.55
CA ARG A 93 16.43 -1.79 30.71
C ARG A 93 17.64 -0.93 30.29
N LYS A 94 18.42 -1.37 29.29
CA LYS A 94 19.55 -0.60 28.75
C LYS A 94 19.08 0.70 28.08
N ARG A 95 17.95 0.68 27.37
CA ARG A 95 17.32 1.90 26.82
C ARG A 95 16.84 2.85 27.92
N LEU A 96 16.20 2.32 28.97
CA LEU A 96 15.71 3.11 30.12
C LEU A 96 16.84 3.73 30.96
N ILE A 97 18.01 3.08 31.04
CA ILE A 97 19.16 3.60 31.80
C ILE A 97 19.96 4.62 30.96
N SER A 98 19.97 4.51 29.63
CA SER A 98 20.64 5.45 28.72
C SER A 98 19.79 6.67 28.32
N ALA A 99 18.47 6.60 28.47
CA ALA A 99 17.55 7.69 28.17
C ALA A 99 16.82 8.11 29.45
N ARG A 100 17.51 8.86 30.33
CA ARG A 100 16.75 9.87 31.09
C ARG A 100 16.12 10.76 30.02
N PRO A 101 14.78 10.83 29.89
CA PRO A 101 14.18 11.79 28.99
C PRO A 101 14.63 13.15 29.50
N ALA A 102 15.56 13.78 28.79
CA ALA A 102 15.81 15.19 29.00
C ALA A 102 14.44 15.84 28.78
N LYS A 103 13.86 16.39 29.86
CA LYS A 103 12.68 17.26 29.77
C LYS A 103 13.16 18.53 29.09
N VAL A 104 13.43 18.44 27.79
CA VAL A 104 13.70 19.60 26.95
C VAL A 104 12.35 20.27 26.81
N SER A 105 12.20 21.43 27.46
CA SER A 105 11.01 22.23 27.30
C SER A 105 10.90 22.66 25.83
N LEU A 106 9.72 22.52 25.23
CA LEU A 106 9.43 23.10 23.92
C LEU A 106 9.71 24.61 23.90
N ASP A 107 9.59 25.28 25.06
CA ASP A 107 9.88 26.71 25.22
C ASP A 107 11.37 27.06 25.09
N GLY A 108 12.27 26.07 25.08
CA GLY A 108 13.70 26.27 24.83
C GLY A 108 14.12 26.02 23.39
N LEU A 109 13.25 25.45 22.54
CA LEU A 109 13.62 25.09 21.18
C LEU A 109 13.66 26.33 20.26
N PRO A 110 14.63 26.43 19.33
CA PRO A 110 14.58 27.38 18.22
C PRO A 110 13.34 27.19 17.35
N ASN A 111 12.90 28.27 16.70
CA ASN A 111 11.69 28.27 15.87
C ASN A 111 11.82 27.34 14.65
N GLU A 112 13.03 27.13 14.14
CA GLU A 112 13.32 26.23 13.03
C GLU A 112 13.08 24.76 13.42
N LEU A 113 13.43 24.39 14.66
CA LEU A 113 13.13 23.06 15.18
C LEU A 113 11.64 22.89 15.46
N LEU A 114 10.99 23.91 16.04
CA LEU A 114 9.54 23.90 16.22
C LEU A 114 8.80 23.77 14.88
N PHE A 115 9.25 24.49 13.85
CA PHE A 115 8.73 24.39 12.50
C PHE A 115 8.83 22.95 12.00
N ASN A 116 10.02 22.34 12.06
CA ASN A 116 10.23 20.98 11.58
C ASN A 116 9.39 19.95 12.36
N ILE A 117 9.29 20.10 13.69
CA ILE A 117 8.46 19.24 14.54
C ILE A 117 6.99 19.38 14.16
N PHE A 118 6.45 20.60 14.06
CA PHE A 118 5.04 20.82 13.74
C PHE A 118 4.69 20.44 12.32
N ARG A 119 5.59 20.69 11.38
CA ARG A 119 5.46 20.21 10.00
C ARG A 119 5.32 18.69 9.99
N HIS A 120 6.21 17.98 10.67
CA HIS A 120 6.17 16.51 10.76
C HIS A 120 4.92 15.99 11.49
N LEU A 121 4.55 16.58 12.64
CA LEU A 121 3.35 16.20 13.39
C LEU A 121 2.05 16.38 12.58
N ARG A 122 2.01 17.45 11.75
CA ARG A 122 0.86 17.71 10.89
C ARG A 122 0.72 16.62 9.83
N PHE A 123 1.81 16.27 9.15
CA PHE A 123 1.81 15.27 8.09
C PHE A 123 1.62 13.83 8.58
N GLU A 124 1.99 13.50 9.83
CA GLU A 124 1.92 12.10 10.30
C GLU A 124 0.70 11.76 11.15
N ARG A 125 0.08 12.72 11.85
CA ARG A 125 -0.87 12.40 12.92
C ARG A 125 -2.12 13.26 13.02
N TYR A 126 -2.04 14.53 12.61
CA TYR A 126 -3.14 15.48 12.81
C TYR A 126 -3.15 16.55 11.71
N GLY A 127 -4.08 16.45 10.76
CA GLY A 127 -4.28 17.47 9.72
C GLY A 127 -4.62 18.87 10.23
N HIS A 128 -5.05 19.00 11.50
CA HIS A 128 -5.54 20.25 12.08
C HIS A 128 -4.56 20.90 13.07
N LEU A 129 -4.27 22.18 12.87
CA LEU A 129 -3.43 22.99 13.77
C LEU A 129 -4.11 23.32 15.11
N GLY A 130 -5.40 23.03 15.27
CA GLY A 130 -6.21 23.47 16.42
C GLY A 130 -5.60 23.12 17.78
N ALA A 131 -5.09 21.89 17.94
CA ALA A 131 -4.45 21.47 19.18
C ALA A 131 -3.16 22.26 19.47
N LEU A 132 -2.37 22.60 18.44
CA LEU A 132 -1.13 23.35 18.58
C LEU A 132 -1.39 24.78 19.07
N LEU A 133 -2.48 25.40 18.62
CA LEU A 133 -2.89 26.74 19.04
C LEU A 133 -3.23 26.82 20.54
N LEU A 134 -3.54 25.68 21.18
CA LEU A 134 -3.97 25.61 22.57
C LEU A 134 -2.83 25.24 23.55
N ILE A 135 -1.60 25.03 23.07
CA ILE A 135 -0.48 24.59 23.93
C ILE A 135 -0.03 25.72 24.88
N ASN A 136 0.50 26.81 24.34
CA ASN A 136 0.90 27.99 25.10
C ASN A 136 0.99 29.23 24.19
N LYS A 137 1.16 30.42 24.77
CA LYS A 137 1.20 31.69 24.02
C LYS A 137 2.32 31.76 22.99
N ARG A 138 3.49 31.18 23.28
CA ARG A 138 4.65 31.17 22.36
C ARG A 138 4.31 30.34 21.12
N ILE A 139 3.82 29.12 21.33
CA ILE A 139 3.44 28.23 20.23
C ILE A 139 2.28 28.81 19.43
N HIS A 140 1.27 29.36 20.09
CA HIS A 140 0.17 30.06 19.41
C HIS A 140 0.70 31.18 18.52
N HIS A 141 1.52 32.10 19.05
CA HIS A 141 2.12 33.18 18.26
C HIS A 141 2.90 32.61 17.08
N PHE A 142 3.77 31.62 17.34
CA PHE A 142 4.60 31.01 16.33
C PHE A 142 3.79 30.43 15.18
N VAL A 143 2.77 29.61 15.48
CA VAL A 143 1.86 29.03 14.47
C VAL A 143 1.14 30.13 13.69
N MET A 144 0.57 31.13 14.38
CA MET A 144 -0.12 32.25 13.72
C MET A 144 0.80 33.10 12.85
N SER A 145 2.09 33.19 13.18
CA SER A 145 3.10 33.99 12.46
C SER A 145 3.83 33.23 11.35
N THR A 146 3.56 31.94 11.16
CA THR A 146 4.30 31.09 10.20
C THR A 146 3.37 30.61 9.08
N PRO A 147 3.28 31.32 7.94
CA PRO A 147 2.34 31.01 6.86
C PRO A 147 2.45 29.59 6.30
N LEU A 148 3.67 29.04 6.25
CA LEU A 148 3.93 27.67 5.78
C LEU A 148 3.26 26.60 6.64
N LEU A 149 2.95 26.88 7.91
CA LEU A 149 2.18 25.96 8.74
C LEU A 149 0.68 25.98 8.39
N TRP A 150 0.21 26.84 7.50
CA TRP A 150 -1.19 26.95 7.09
C TRP A 150 -1.44 26.52 5.65
N THR A 151 -0.42 26.06 4.91
CA THR A 151 -0.55 25.72 3.48
C THR A 151 -1.28 24.42 3.20
N HIS A 152 -1.28 23.47 4.14
CA HIS A 152 -1.84 22.15 3.90
C HIS A 152 -3.30 22.01 4.39
N ILE A 153 -4.21 21.59 3.52
CA ILE A 153 -5.62 21.42 3.87
C ILE A 153 -5.99 19.96 3.58
N GLU A 154 -6.29 19.23 4.64
CA GLU A 154 -6.69 17.82 4.59
C GLU A 154 -8.18 17.68 4.88
N VAL A 155 -8.88 16.95 4.01
CA VAL A 155 -10.25 16.50 4.20
C VAL A 155 -10.25 14.99 4.09
N LEU A 156 -10.44 14.32 5.22
CA LEU A 156 -10.47 12.86 5.30
C LEU A 156 -11.88 12.40 5.67
N VAL A 157 -12.44 11.56 4.81
CA VAL A 157 -13.66 10.79 5.04
C VAL A 157 -13.32 9.35 4.70
N ASP A 158 -13.15 8.54 5.75
CA ASP A 158 -12.76 7.14 5.67
C ASP A 158 -14.00 6.25 5.92
N CYS A 159 -14.40 5.48 4.90
CA CYS A 159 -15.48 4.48 4.86
C CYS A 159 -16.91 4.94 5.21
N ASP A 160 -17.09 5.75 6.25
CA ASP A 160 -18.39 6.18 6.78
C ASP A 160 -18.44 7.70 7.03
N LEU A 161 -19.29 8.39 6.26
CA LEU A 161 -19.59 9.80 6.43
C LEU A 161 -20.20 10.15 7.81
N LEU A 162 -20.98 9.25 8.40
CA LEU A 162 -21.63 9.51 9.69
C LEU A 162 -20.60 9.66 10.80
N ASP A 163 -19.53 8.87 10.75
CA ASP A 163 -18.41 8.92 11.69
C ASP A 163 -17.37 9.99 11.30
N ALA A 164 -17.29 10.35 10.02
CA ALA A 164 -16.40 11.40 9.57
C ALA A 164 -16.73 12.77 10.20
N THR A 165 -15.67 13.49 10.60
CA THR A 165 -15.75 14.88 11.05
C THR A 165 -14.88 15.75 10.16
N PRO A 166 -15.37 16.14 8.96
CA PRO A 166 -14.60 17.00 8.08
C PRO A 166 -14.26 18.32 8.79
N PRO A 167 -13.15 18.98 8.40
CA PRO A 167 -12.80 20.27 8.96
C PRO A 167 -13.95 21.26 8.77
N LYS A 168 -14.13 22.18 9.71
CA LYS A 168 -15.15 23.23 9.53
C LYS A 168 -14.74 24.20 8.42
N PRO A 169 -15.67 24.79 7.65
CA PRO A 169 -15.35 25.81 6.64
C PRO A 169 -14.50 26.96 7.20
N SER A 170 -14.80 27.42 8.42
CA SER A 170 -14.00 28.44 9.14
C SER A 170 -12.51 28.08 9.33
N TYR A 171 -12.16 26.79 9.39
CA TYR A 171 -10.76 26.35 9.46
C TYR A 171 -10.09 26.51 8.09
N VAL A 172 -10.78 26.12 7.02
CA VAL A 172 -10.30 26.31 5.64
C VAL A 172 -10.07 27.80 5.37
N GLU A 173 -11.01 28.65 5.73
CA GLU A 173 -10.87 30.11 5.62
C GLU A 173 -9.65 30.65 6.40
N ALA A 174 -9.40 30.12 7.61
CA ALA A 174 -8.22 30.47 8.40
C ALA A 174 -6.93 30.02 7.71
N CYS A 175 -6.90 28.83 7.11
CA CYS A 175 -5.78 28.35 6.30
C CYS A 175 -5.52 29.28 5.11
N LEU A 176 -6.56 29.60 4.34
CA LEU A 176 -6.47 30.49 3.18
C LEU A 176 -5.93 31.87 3.55
N LYS A 177 -6.43 32.44 4.67
CA LYS A 177 -6.01 33.74 5.18
C LYS A 177 -4.58 33.75 5.69
N ASN A 178 -4.21 32.77 6.52
CA ASN A 178 -2.93 32.76 7.21
C ASN A 178 -1.76 32.26 6.34
N SER A 179 -2.04 31.46 5.30
CA SER A 179 -1.06 31.04 4.29
C SER A 179 -0.64 32.17 3.33
N GLN A 180 -1.36 33.29 3.30
CA GLN A 180 -1.05 34.47 2.47
C GLN A 180 -0.94 34.16 0.98
N SER A 181 0.24 34.31 0.37
CA SER A 181 0.49 34.00 -1.05
C SER A 181 1.19 32.65 -1.25
N ALA A 182 1.41 31.87 -0.18
CA ALA A 182 2.03 30.56 -0.29
C ALA A 182 1.11 29.60 -1.05
N GLY A 183 1.73 28.69 -1.81
CA GLY A 183 1.04 27.60 -2.49
C GLY A 183 0.41 26.63 -1.50
N LEU A 184 -0.78 26.14 -1.82
CA LEU A 184 -1.57 25.26 -0.96
C LEU A 184 -1.36 23.80 -1.35
N ASP A 185 -1.13 22.95 -0.37
CA ASP A 185 -1.05 21.50 -0.55
C ASP A 185 -2.40 20.91 -0.11
N ILE A 186 -3.20 20.43 -1.07
CA ILE A 186 -4.59 19.99 -0.82
C ILE A 186 -4.65 18.47 -0.83
N GLU A 187 -5.22 17.87 0.21
CA GLU A 187 -5.44 16.42 0.30
C GLU A 187 -6.92 16.19 0.62
N ILE A 188 -7.62 15.51 -0.30
CA ILE A 188 -9.05 15.25 -0.22
C ILE A 188 -9.24 13.74 -0.43
N HIS A 189 -9.55 13.03 0.65
CA HIS A 189 -9.80 11.60 0.64
C HIS A 189 -11.27 11.34 0.95
N LEU A 190 -12.04 10.97 -0.08
CA LEU A 190 -13.49 10.82 0.00
C LEU A 190 -13.89 9.37 -0.25
N GLU A 191 -13.48 8.44 0.60
CA GLU A 191 -13.76 7.02 0.46
C GLU A 191 -15.08 6.67 1.16
N TRP A 192 -16.18 7.31 0.75
CA TRP A 192 -17.52 6.96 1.23
C TRP A 192 -18.35 6.29 0.15
N ASP A 193 -19.44 5.64 0.58
CA ASP A 193 -20.46 5.09 -0.30
C ASP A 193 -21.69 6.00 -0.36
N ALA A 194 -22.64 5.71 -1.26
CA ALA A 194 -23.93 6.40 -1.25
C ALA A 194 -24.73 6.05 0.03
N ALA A 195 -25.65 6.92 0.45
CA ALA A 195 -26.51 6.68 1.62
C ALA A 195 -27.25 5.33 1.54
N ALA A 196 -27.72 4.96 0.34
CA ALA A 196 -28.40 3.69 0.10
C ALA A 196 -27.47 2.50 0.31
N GLU A 197 -26.23 2.55 -0.22
CA GLU A 197 -25.24 1.49 -0.07
C GLU A 197 -24.76 1.35 1.38
N PHE A 198 -24.53 2.48 2.07
CA PHE A 198 -24.23 2.46 3.51
C PHE A 198 -25.34 1.76 4.31
N LEU A 199 -26.61 2.10 4.06
CA LEU A 199 -27.74 1.50 4.76
C LEU A 199 -27.96 0.04 4.37
N LYS A 200 -27.74 -0.32 3.11
CA LYS A 200 -27.71 -1.72 2.66
C LYS A 200 -26.64 -2.49 3.43
N GLN A 201 -25.41 -1.98 3.48
CA GLN A 201 -24.32 -2.62 4.18
C GLN A 201 -24.62 -2.79 5.68
N ALA A 202 -25.16 -1.75 6.33
CA ALA A 202 -25.58 -1.82 7.72
C ALA A 202 -26.70 -2.86 7.94
N ALA A 203 -27.67 -2.93 7.03
CA ALA A 203 -28.74 -3.92 7.07
C ALA A 203 -28.22 -5.34 6.83
N ILE A 204 -27.34 -5.54 5.86
CA ILE A 204 -26.70 -6.82 5.57
C ILE A 204 -25.93 -7.29 6.79
N VAL A 205 -25.07 -6.45 7.37
CA VAL A 205 -24.33 -6.79 8.59
C VAL A 205 -25.28 -7.13 9.73
N ALA A 206 -26.39 -6.41 9.90
CA ALA A 206 -27.37 -6.72 10.94
C ALA A 206 -28.09 -8.07 10.71
N VAL A 207 -28.42 -8.42 9.46
CA VAL A 207 -29.14 -9.65 9.10
C VAL A 207 -28.22 -10.86 9.05
N VAL A 208 -27.00 -10.73 8.50
CA VAL A 208 -25.98 -11.78 8.44
C VAL A 208 -25.68 -12.33 9.85
N ASN A 209 -25.62 -11.46 10.85
CA ASN A 209 -25.43 -11.85 12.25
C ASN A 209 -26.61 -12.65 12.86
N LEU A 210 -27.73 -12.82 12.14
CA LEU A 210 -28.94 -13.52 12.59
C LEU A 210 -29.22 -14.81 11.80
N VAL A 211 -28.48 -15.08 10.72
CA VAL A 211 -28.65 -16.26 9.87
C VAL A 211 -27.46 -17.21 10.01
N ASP A 212 -27.63 -18.45 9.57
CA ASP A 212 -26.54 -19.41 9.52
C ASP A 212 -25.56 -19.07 8.38
N GLU A 213 -24.27 -19.42 8.52
CA GLU A 213 -23.20 -19.15 7.54
C GLU A 213 -23.57 -19.63 6.11
N GLN A 214 -24.40 -20.67 5.99
CA GLN A 214 -24.85 -21.23 4.71
C GLN A 214 -25.86 -20.33 3.96
N GLU A 215 -26.47 -19.38 4.66
CA GLU A 215 -27.50 -18.48 4.13
C GLU A 215 -26.96 -17.05 3.88
N GLU A 216 -25.72 -16.75 4.28
CA GLU A 216 -25.11 -15.42 4.12
C GLU A 216 -25.11 -14.96 2.66
N ASP A 217 -24.65 -15.80 1.74
CA ASP A 217 -24.61 -15.49 0.30
C ASP A 217 -26.01 -15.16 -0.25
N ALA A 218 -27.04 -15.84 0.25
CA ALA A 218 -28.42 -15.58 -0.15
C ALA A 218 -28.92 -14.23 0.39
N VAL A 219 -28.53 -13.85 1.61
CA VAL A 219 -28.83 -12.53 2.19
C VAL A 219 -28.15 -11.42 1.39
N TRP A 220 -26.85 -11.58 1.09
CA TRP A 220 -26.09 -10.63 0.26
C TRP A 220 -26.75 -10.44 -1.11
N SER A 221 -27.05 -11.54 -1.82
CA SER A 221 -27.70 -11.47 -3.13
C SER A 221 -29.06 -10.80 -3.04
N THR A 222 -29.87 -11.14 -2.04
CA THR A 222 -31.22 -10.60 -1.91
C THR A 222 -31.19 -9.10 -1.63
N LEU A 223 -30.38 -8.65 -0.67
CA LEU A 223 -30.35 -7.23 -0.27
C LEU A 223 -29.66 -6.33 -1.30
N ASN A 224 -28.70 -6.84 -2.06
CA ASN A 224 -28.06 -6.10 -3.15
C ASN A 224 -29.04 -5.77 -4.28
N ASP A 225 -29.99 -6.68 -4.56
CA ASP A 225 -31.00 -6.52 -5.62
C ASP A 225 -32.17 -5.60 -5.21
N ILE A 226 -32.31 -5.25 -3.92
CA ILE A 226 -33.37 -4.35 -3.48
C ILE A 226 -32.95 -2.90 -3.75
N ASP A 227 -33.70 -2.25 -4.64
CA ASP A 227 -33.69 -0.81 -4.77
C ASP A 227 -34.34 -0.18 -3.53
N MET A 228 -33.51 0.34 -2.62
CA MET A 228 -33.97 0.97 -1.40
C MET A 228 -33.83 2.49 -1.52
N ASP A 229 -34.95 3.17 -1.76
CA ASP A 229 -35.06 4.64 -1.68
C ASP A 229 -35.03 5.08 -0.21
N PHE A 230 -33.85 5.01 0.39
CA PHE A 230 -33.64 5.46 1.76
C PHE A 230 -33.21 6.91 1.81
N ARG A 231 -34.03 7.72 2.48
CA ARG A 231 -33.63 9.06 2.93
C ARG A 231 -33.09 8.98 4.34
N CYS A 232 -31.84 9.40 4.52
CA CYS A 232 -31.22 9.55 5.82
C CYS A 232 -30.88 11.04 6.04
N PRO A 233 -31.76 11.82 6.70
CA PRO A 233 -31.54 13.27 6.86
C PRO A 233 -30.24 13.63 7.58
N VAL A 234 -29.73 12.73 8.44
CA VAL A 234 -28.45 12.91 9.11
C VAL A 234 -27.30 12.79 8.12
N TYR A 235 -27.37 11.81 7.21
CA TYR A 235 -26.41 11.60 6.14
C TYR A 235 -26.39 12.79 5.18
N GLU A 236 -27.55 13.19 4.66
CA GLU A 236 -27.72 14.34 3.76
C GLU A 236 -27.15 15.63 4.38
N LYS A 237 -27.35 15.83 5.70
CA LYS A 237 -26.79 16.97 6.41
C LYS A 237 -25.25 16.91 6.50
N LYS A 238 -24.69 15.73 6.73
CA LYS A 238 -23.23 15.53 6.78
C LYS A 238 -22.61 15.73 5.39
N GLU A 239 -23.29 15.23 4.37
CA GLU A 239 -22.91 15.38 2.97
C GLU A 239 -22.91 16.85 2.55
N ALA A 240 -23.99 17.58 2.83
CA ALA A 240 -24.07 19.02 2.61
C ALA A 240 -22.94 19.78 3.34
N ALA A 241 -22.64 19.39 4.58
CA ALA A 241 -21.53 19.99 5.33
C ALA A 241 -20.16 19.68 4.71
N LEU A 242 -19.95 18.50 4.11
CA LEU A 242 -18.73 18.22 3.34
C LEU A 242 -18.67 19.15 2.11
N PHE A 243 -19.76 19.27 1.36
CA PHE A 243 -19.77 20.13 0.19
C PHE A 243 -19.50 21.59 0.53
N GLU A 244 -20.02 22.11 1.66
CA GLU A 244 -19.65 23.45 2.15
C GLU A 244 -18.15 23.60 2.39
N VAL A 245 -17.48 22.53 2.84
CA VAL A 245 -16.02 22.52 3.05
C VAL A 245 -15.28 22.49 1.73
N LEU A 246 -15.71 21.66 0.78
CA LEU A 246 -15.13 21.61 -0.57
C LEU A 246 -15.29 22.95 -1.28
N ASP A 247 -16.48 23.55 -1.20
CA ASP A 247 -16.77 24.88 -1.77
C ASP A 247 -15.88 25.96 -1.13
N ALA A 248 -15.58 25.86 0.18
CA ALA A 248 -14.63 26.76 0.84
C ALA A 248 -13.18 26.57 0.35
N ILE A 249 -12.75 25.33 0.08
CA ILE A 249 -11.41 25.00 -0.41
C ILE A 249 -11.21 25.53 -1.83
N ILE A 250 -12.20 25.29 -2.69
CA ILE A 250 -12.21 25.67 -4.12
C ILE A 250 -12.42 27.18 -4.27
N GLY A 251 -13.25 27.75 -3.41
CA GLY A 251 -13.70 29.14 -3.48
C GLY A 251 -14.75 29.36 -4.57
N THR A 252 -15.42 30.50 -4.51
CA THR A 252 -16.37 30.91 -5.55
C THR A 252 -15.69 30.92 -6.92
N ASP A 253 -16.25 30.19 -7.89
CA ASP A 253 -15.73 30.05 -9.26
C ASP A 253 -14.26 29.55 -9.33
N GLY A 254 -13.84 28.72 -8.38
CA GLY A 254 -12.49 28.17 -8.34
C GLY A 254 -11.40 29.19 -8.02
N CYS A 255 -11.75 30.34 -7.42
CA CYS A 255 -10.79 31.43 -7.20
C CYS A 255 -9.59 31.03 -6.32
N ASN A 256 -9.74 30.06 -5.42
CA ASN A 256 -8.64 29.56 -4.58
C ASN A 256 -7.77 28.53 -5.30
N MET A 257 -8.28 27.87 -6.34
CA MET A 257 -7.56 26.83 -7.09
C MET A 257 -6.27 27.33 -7.74
N ARG A 258 -6.21 28.63 -8.07
CA ARG A 258 -4.99 29.28 -8.58
C ARG A 258 -3.82 29.24 -7.62
N ARG A 259 -4.07 29.03 -6.32
CA ARG A 259 -3.05 28.93 -5.29
C ARG A 259 -2.64 27.50 -4.99
N TRP A 260 -3.29 26.50 -5.58
CA TRP A 260 -2.97 25.10 -5.34
C TRP A 260 -1.60 24.79 -5.93
N LYS A 261 -0.78 24.09 -5.15
CA LYS A 261 0.57 23.63 -5.47
C LYS A 261 0.58 22.12 -5.67
N SER A 262 -0.07 21.38 -4.78
CA SER A 262 -0.29 19.96 -4.92
C SER A 262 -1.74 19.60 -4.62
N LEU A 263 -2.22 18.53 -5.24
CA LEU A 263 -3.53 17.93 -5.00
C LEU A 263 -3.39 16.42 -4.89
N VAL A 264 -3.87 15.85 -3.79
CA VAL A 264 -4.22 14.44 -3.67
C VAL A 264 -5.74 14.36 -3.59
N LEU A 265 -6.36 13.60 -4.48
CA LEU A 265 -7.81 13.46 -4.57
C LEU A 265 -8.19 11.99 -4.70
N SER A 266 -8.81 11.43 -3.67
CA SER A 266 -9.53 10.15 -3.73
C SER A 266 -11.02 10.43 -3.83
N LEU A 267 -11.64 9.93 -4.90
CA LEU A 267 -13.06 10.13 -5.18
C LEU A 267 -13.94 9.04 -4.52
N PRO A 268 -15.21 9.33 -4.19
CA PRO A 268 -16.14 8.36 -3.61
C PRO A 268 -16.52 7.28 -4.61
N SER A 269 -16.94 6.10 -4.15
CA SER A 269 -17.34 4.99 -5.04
C SER A 269 -18.56 5.32 -5.91
N ASP A 270 -19.44 6.19 -5.42
CA ASP A 270 -20.70 6.53 -6.09
C ASP A 270 -20.50 7.54 -7.24
N PRO A 271 -20.91 7.20 -8.49
CA PRO A 271 -20.73 8.06 -9.66
C PRO A 271 -21.43 9.43 -9.56
N SER A 272 -22.58 9.51 -8.90
CA SER A 272 -23.32 10.78 -8.78
C SER A 272 -22.54 11.77 -7.92
N HIS A 273 -21.99 11.31 -6.79
CA HIS A 273 -21.12 12.14 -5.95
C HIS A 273 -19.81 12.50 -6.67
N ARG A 274 -19.22 11.58 -7.45
CA ARG A 274 -18.02 11.87 -8.27
C ARG A 274 -18.28 13.04 -9.20
N ILE A 275 -19.33 12.96 -10.01
CA ILE A 275 -19.69 14.04 -10.95
C ILE A 275 -19.89 15.35 -10.19
N ALA A 276 -20.65 15.34 -9.08
CA ALA A 276 -20.87 16.53 -8.28
C ALA A 276 -19.56 17.15 -7.72
N ILE A 277 -18.57 16.33 -7.38
CA ILE A 277 -17.24 16.79 -6.94
C ILE A 277 -16.45 17.33 -8.14
N LEU A 278 -16.41 16.61 -9.26
CA LEU A 278 -15.70 16.99 -10.48
C LEU A 278 -16.20 18.32 -11.04
N GLU A 279 -17.51 18.55 -11.06
CA GLU A 279 -18.11 19.81 -11.50
C GLU A 279 -17.63 21.02 -10.66
N ARG A 280 -17.28 20.81 -9.39
CA ARG A 280 -16.71 21.87 -8.54
C ARG A 280 -15.24 22.12 -8.84
N LEU A 281 -14.54 21.15 -9.40
CA LEU A 281 -13.12 21.26 -9.78
C LEU A 281 -12.93 21.92 -11.15
N ILE A 282 -13.99 22.50 -11.72
CA ILE A 282 -13.93 23.36 -12.89
C ILE A 282 -13.35 24.72 -12.48
N GLY A 283 -12.07 24.93 -12.76
CA GLY A 283 -11.38 26.16 -12.44
C GLY A 283 -9.92 26.16 -12.86
N SER A 284 -9.29 27.33 -12.83
CA SER A 284 -7.92 27.51 -13.29
C SER A 284 -6.88 27.17 -12.22
N THR A 285 -5.90 26.32 -12.54
CA THR A 285 -4.87 25.77 -11.63
C THR A 285 -3.42 26.00 -12.11
N PRO A 286 -3.02 27.24 -12.49
CA PRO A 286 -1.72 27.51 -13.13
C PRO A 286 -0.51 27.16 -12.28
N ASN A 287 -0.64 27.07 -10.95
CA ASN A 287 0.45 26.80 -10.02
C ASN A 287 0.48 25.34 -9.53
N LEU A 288 -0.43 24.50 -10.03
CA LEU A 288 -0.52 23.10 -9.62
C LEU A 288 0.63 22.32 -10.25
N CYS A 289 1.54 21.83 -9.40
CA CYS A 289 2.79 21.17 -9.79
C CYS A 289 2.73 19.64 -9.64
N GLU A 290 1.85 19.16 -8.76
CA GLU A 290 1.72 17.75 -8.37
C GLU A 290 0.23 17.39 -8.28
N VAL A 291 -0.18 16.31 -8.93
CA VAL A 291 -1.55 15.77 -8.88
C VAL A 291 -1.47 14.27 -8.67
N ASP A 292 -2.15 13.77 -7.64
CA ASP A 292 -2.37 12.35 -7.38
C ASP A 292 -3.89 12.09 -7.31
N LEU A 293 -4.40 11.35 -8.28
CA LEU A 293 -5.80 10.98 -8.38
C LEU A 293 -5.97 9.50 -8.03
N GLN A 294 -6.95 9.24 -7.17
CA GLN A 294 -7.27 7.92 -6.64
C GLN A 294 -8.77 7.63 -6.82
N ASN A 295 -9.12 6.35 -7.00
CA ASN A 295 -10.47 5.87 -7.24
C ASN A 295 -11.18 6.56 -8.42
N THR A 296 -10.44 6.80 -9.51
CA THR A 296 -11.00 7.45 -10.72
C THR A 296 -11.54 6.45 -11.74
N ASP A 297 -12.11 5.32 -11.31
CA ASP A 297 -12.72 4.34 -12.20
C ASP A 297 -14.08 4.83 -12.71
N GLY A 298 -14.05 5.86 -13.56
CA GLY A 298 -15.26 6.46 -14.10
C GLY A 298 -15.95 5.62 -15.17
N SER A 299 -17.27 5.69 -15.21
CA SER A 299 -18.07 5.27 -16.35
C SER A 299 -17.94 6.27 -17.51
N ASP A 300 -18.34 5.87 -18.72
CA ASP A 300 -18.34 6.76 -19.89
C ASP A 300 -19.12 8.08 -19.67
N SER A 301 -20.09 8.08 -18.73
CA SER A 301 -20.85 9.27 -18.35
C SER A 301 -20.06 10.33 -17.59
N GLU A 302 -18.93 9.98 -16.97
CA GLU A 302 -18.08 10.93 -16.25
C GLU A 302 -17.10 11.66 -17.16
N GLN A 303 -16.91 11.19 -18.40
CA GLN A 303 -15.90 11.71 -19.32
C GLN A 303 -16.06 13.23 -19.58
N ASP A 304 -17.29 13.70 -19.74
CA ASP A 304 -17.58 15.13 -19.98
C ASP A 304 -17.19 16.01 -18.77
N ALA A 305 -17.38 15.51 -17.55
CA ALA A 305 -16.99 16.22 -16.34
C ALA A 305 -15.47 16.31 -16.24
N TRP A 306 -14.80 15.18 -16.46
CA TRP A 306 -13.34 15.06 -16.48
C TRP A 306 -12.66 15.96 -17.53
N ASP A 307 -13.24 16.12 -18.72
CA ASP A 307 -12.69 16.99 -19.77
C ASP A 307 -12.68 18.49 -19.37
N SER A 308 -13.45 18.87 -18.34
CA SER A 308 -13.67 20.25 -17.93
C SER A 308 -12.89 20.68 -16.68
N ILE A 309 -12.33 19.73 -15.92
CA ILE A 309 -11.64 20.04 -14.65
C ILE A 309 -10.22 20.57 -14.87
N PHE A 310 -9.67 21.24 -13.84
CA PHE A 310 -8.27 21.71 -13.80
C PHE A 310 -7.81 22.44 -15.07
N GLN A 311 -8.46 23.55 -15.37
CA GLN A 311 -8.07 24.40 -16.48
C GLN A 311 -6.67 24.96 -16.24
N ASP A 312 -5.81 24.97 -17.26
CA ASP A 312 -4.41 25.42 -17.14
C ASP A 312 -3.58 24.60 -16.12
N LEU A 313 -2.98 23.51 -16.61
CA LEU A 313 -1.99 22.70 -15.91
C LEU A 313 -0.55 23.07 -16.34
N SER A 314 -0.30 24.34 -16.66
CA SER A 314 0.98 24.74 -17.23
C SER A 314 2.16 24.47 -16.30
N SER A 315 2.01 24.47 -14.97
CA SER A 315 3.11 24.17 -14.02
C SER A 315 3.22 22.70 -13.63
N LEU A 316 2.33 21.83 -14.11
CA LEU A 316 2.29 20.44 -13.67
C LEU A 316 3.55 19.69 -14.08
N SER A 317 4.15 19.00 -13.12
CA SER A 317 5.42 18.27 -13.26
C SER A 317 5.33 16.81 -12.82
N CYS A 318 4.45 16.51 -11.85
CA CYS A 318 4.16 15.16 -11.39
C CYS A 318 2.66 14.88 -11.53
N PHE A 319 2.32 13.79 -12.23
CA PHE A 319 0.95 13.32 -12.35
C PHE A 319 0.88 11.83 -12.00
N THR A 320 0.01 11.49 -11.06
CA THR A 320 -0.28 10.12 -10.66
C THR A 320 -1.78 9.88 -10.77
N SER A 321 -2.15 8.73 -11.32
CA SER A 321 -3.51 8.21 -11.34
C SER A 321 -3.46 6.71 -11.13
N ASP A 322 -4.37 6.17 -10.33
CA ASP A 322 -4.55 4.72 -10.16
C ASP A 322 -5.41 4.08 -11.26
N TYR A 323 -6.23 4.88 -11.95
CA TYR A 323 -7.02 4.45 -13.11
C TYR A 323 -6.69 5.25 -14.38
N ARG A 324 -7.30 4.82 -15.48
CA ARG A 324 -7.16 5.40 -16.82
C ARG A 324 -7.91 6.74 -16.88
N LEU A 325 -7.21 7.81 -17.26
CA LEU A 325 -7.81 9.11 -17.53
C LEU A 325 -7.43 9.59 -18.94
N PRO A 326 -8.27 9.34 -19.96
CA PRO A 326 -7.98 9.70 -21.35
C PRO A 326 -7.73 11.21 -21.55
N TRP A 327 -8.45 12.04 -20.80
CA TRP A 327 -8.37 13.51 -20.87
C TRP A 327 -7.07 14.06 -20.28
N ALA A 328 -6.48 13.37 -19.29
CA ALA A 328 -5.24 13.82 -18.67
C ALA A 328 -4.19 14.01 -19.76
N PHE A 329 -4.07 13.07 -20.70
CA PHE A 329 -3.07 13.14 -21.76
C PHE A 329 -3.16 14.38 -22.67
N SER A 330 -4.37 14.91 -22.92
CA SER A 330 -4.53 16.10 -23.77
C SER A 330 -4.31 17.41 -23.00
N ALA A 331 -4.61 17.43 -21.70
CA ALA A 331 -4.41 18.60 -20.84
C ALA A 331 -2.97 18.74 -20.32
N LEU A 332 -2.24 17.63 -20.17
CA LEU A 332 -0.87 17.60 -19.68
C LEU A 332 0.11 18.21 -20.70
N ASN A 333 1.03 19.05 -20.23
CA ASN A 333 2.13 19.55 -21.05
C ASN A 333 3.30 18.55 -21.08
N PRO A 334 3.53 17.81 -22.18
CA PRO A 334 4.51 16.74 -22.21
C PRO A 334 5.96 17.23 -22.07
N ASN A 335 6.22 18.54 -22.23
CA ASN A 335 7.54 19.12 -22.05
C ASN A 335 7.88 19.47 -20.59
N ARG A 336 6.91 19.38 -19.67
CA ARG A 336 7.10 19.75 -18.26
C ARG A 336 6.95 18.57 -17.29
N ILE A 337 6.19 17.55 -17.67
CA ILE A 337 5.99 16.36 -16.84
C ILE A 337 7.31 15.59 -16.72
N SER A 338 7.84 15.56 -15.50
CA SER A 338 9.01 14.77 -15.11
C SER A 338 8.62 13.43 -14.49
N GLU A 339 7.44 13.33 -13.87
CA GLU A 339 6.96 12.12 -13.21
C GLU A 339 5.55 11.79 -13.67
N LEU A 340 5.35 10.55 -14.12
CA LEU A 340 4.07 10.07 -14.62
C LEU A 340 3.79 8.66 -14.08
N LYS A 341 2.69 8.50 -13.35
CA LYS A 341 2.16 7.20 -12.92
C LYS A 341 0.74 7.01 -13.44
N ILE A 342 0.53 5.98 -14.26
CA ILE A 342 -0.71 5.81 -15.04
C ILE A 342 -1.06 4.35 -15.28
N ASP A 343 -2.35 4.06 -15.44
CA ASP A 343 -2.88 2.81 -16.00
C ASP A 343 -3.10 2.94 -17.51
N LEU A 344 -2.48 2.05 -18.29
CA LEU A 344 -2.58 1.97 -19.74
C LEU A 344 -3.19 0.61 -20.14
N ARG A 345 -4.39 0.66 -20.74
CA ARG A 345 -5.12 -0.54 -21.16
C ARG A 345 -5.11 -0.79 -22.67
N ASN A 346 -4.81 0.24 -23.47
CA ASN A 346 -4.78 0.14 -24.92
C ASN A 346 -3.44 0.61 -25.50
N SER A 347 -3.17 0.19 -26.73
CA SER A 347 -1.95 0.48 -27.47
C SER A 347 -1.81 1.94 -27.90
N MET A 348 -2.93 2.63 -28.14
CA MET A 348 -2.96 4.03 -28.63
C MET A 348 -2.54 5.01 -27.54
N ASP A 349 -3.01 4.82 -26.31
CA ASP A 349 -2.65 5.61 -25.13
C ASP A 349 -1.14 5.50 -24.85
N PHE A 350 -0.55 4.33 -25.16
CA PHE A 350 0.89 4.12 -25.01
C PHE A 350 1.70 4.98 -26.00
N GLU A 351 1.21 5.20 -27.23
CA GLU A 351 1.92 6.02 -28.24
C GLU A 351 2.07 7.49 -27.83
N ILE A 352 1.15 7.99 -27.01
CA ILE A 352 1.17 9.36 -26.49
C ILE A 352 2.46 9.64 -25.69
N LEU A 353 3.04 8.63 -25.05
CA LEU A 353 4.30 8.74 -24.30
C LEU A 353 5.46 9.27 -25.16
N ALA A 354 5.43 9.09 -26.49
CA ALA A 354 6.45 9.63 -27.39
C ALA A 354 6.59 11.16 -27.34
N SER A 355 5.56 11.86 -26.88
CA SER A 355 5.61 13.32 -26.68
C SER A 355 6.34 13.74 -25.41
N TYR A 356 6.42 12.88 -24.39
CA TYR A 356 6.90 13.19 -23.02
C TYR A 356 8.43 13.15 -22.91
N ARG A 357 9.11 14.04 -23.64
CA ARG A 357 10.58 14.05 -23.70
C ARG A 357 11.25 14.48 -22.40
N ALA A 358 10.57 15.22 -21.53
CA ALA A 358 11.09 15.67 -20.24
C ALA A 358 10.97 14.61 -19.13
N LEU A 359 10.29 13.49 -19.40
CA LEU A 359 9.96 12.47 -18.43
C LEU A 359 11.21 11.79 -17.86
N GLN A 360 11.30 11.76 -16.54
CA GLN A 360 12.40 11.16 -15.78
C GLN A 360 11.94 9.90 -15.03
N HIS A 361 10.70 9.90 -14.55
CA HIS A 361 10.10 8.82 -13.78
C HIS A 361 8.78 8.38 -14.42
N LEU A 362 8.66 7.10 -14.72
CA LEU A 362 7.48 6.51 -15.34
C LEU A 362 7.07 5.25 -14.58
N ASP A 363 5.85 5.20 -14.07
CA ASP A 363 5.22 4.02 -13.47
C ASP A 363 3.98 3.67 -14.30
N ILE A 364 4.01 2.53 -14.99
CA ILE A 364 2.93 2.08 -15.85
C ILE A 364 2.33 0.81 -15.26
N TYR A 365 1.02 0.83 -15.05
CA TYR A 365 0.23 -0.39 -14.98
C TYR A 365 -0.29 -0.71 -16.39
N TRP A 366 -0.04 -1.94 -16.86
CA TRP A 366 -0.42 -2.39 -18.19
C TRP A 366 -1.27 -3.64 -18.10
N GLU A 367 -2.47 -3.60 -18.69
CA GLU A 367 -3.34 -4.77 -18.86
C GLU A 367 -3.60 -5.12 -20.32
N GLY A 368 -3.13 -4.28 -21.24
CA GLY A 368 -3.42 -4.42 -22.67
C GLY A 368 -2.89 -5.73 -23.27
N LYS A 369 -3.65 -6.26 -24.22
CA LYS A 369 -3.11 -7.29 -25.13
C LYS A 369 -2.16 -6.58 -26.09
N GLY A 370 -0.94 -7.09 -26.23
CA GLY A 370 0.04 -6.47 -27.12
C GLY A 370 -0.46 -6.47 -28.55
N ASP A 371 -0.74 -5.29 -29.10
CA ASP A 371 -1.02 -5.12 -30.53
C ASP A 371 0.26 -5.22 -31.35
N SER A 372 0.11 -5.53 -32.64
CA SER A 372 1.21 -5.60 -33.61
C SER A 372 1.81 -4.24 -34.00
N SER A 373 1.53 -3.16 -33.25
CA SER A 373 2.15 -1.85 -33.50
C SER A 373 3.65 -1.95 -33.21
N ASN A 374 4.45 -1.71 -34.25
CA ASN A 374 5.91 -1.73 -34.19
C ASN A 374 6.53 -0.36 -33.90
N SER A 375 5.74 0.66 -33.54
CA SER A 375 6.31 2.00 -33.35
C SER A 375 7.13 2.05 -32.04
N ILE A 376 8.39 2.45 -32.18
CA ILE A 376 9.34 2.59 -31.08
C ILE A 376 9.14 3.98 -30.45
N ILE A 377 9.07 4.02 -29.13
CA ILE A 377 8.90 5.23 -28.32
C ILE A 377 10.23 5.59 -27.67
N LEU A 378 10.76 6.75 -28.02
CA LEU A 378 11.99 7.29 -27.46
C LEU A 378 11.68 8.18 -26.25
N LEU A 379 12.17 7.77 -25.06
CA LEU A 379 12.12 8.57 -23.83
C LEU A 379 13.55 8.92 -23.40
N PRO A 380 14.13 10.03 -23.92
CA PRO A 380 15.57 10.27 -23.85
C PRO A 380 16.07 10.60 -22.44
N ASN A 381 15.21 11.14 -21.59
CA ASN A 381 15.55 11.57 -20.22
C ASN A 381 15.06 10.61 -19.13
N LEU A 382 14.48 9.46 -19.51
CA LEU A 382 13.91 8.53 -18.55
C LEU A 382 15.00 7.85 -17.72
N ARG A 383 14.94 8.04 -16.40
CA ARG A 383 15.88 7.49 -15.42
C ARG A 383 15.29 6.34 -14.63
N SER A 384 13.99 6.37 -14.36
CA SER A 384 13.30 5.32 -13.60
C SER A 384 12.07 4.85 -14.35
N LEU A 385 11.99 3.55 -14.60
CA LEU A 385 10.85 2.88 -15.22
C LEU A 385 10.33 1.80 -14.28
N HIS A 386 9.08 1.90 -13.87
CA HIS A 386 8.35 0.87 -13.16
C HIS A 386 7.22 0.35 -14.06
N ILE A 387 7.15 -0.97 -14.24
CA ILE A 387 6.15 -1.64 -15.06
C ILE A 387 5.42 -2.64 -14.19
N ARG A 388 4.10 -2.54 -14.14
CA ARG A 388 3.22 -3.49 -13.48
C ARG A 388 2.36 -4.19 -14.54
N GLY A 389 2.31 -5.52 -14.47
CA GLY A 389 1.58 -6.34 -15.44
C GLY A 389 2.45 -6.96 -16.54
N PRO A 390 1.90 -7.27 -17.73
CA PRO A 390 2.65 -7.83 -18.85
C PRO A 390 3.61 -6.77 -19.40
N TYR A 391 4.91 -7.01 -19.25
CA TYR A 391 5.95 -6.02 -19.56
C TYR A 391 6.52 -6.12 -20.97
N ASN A 392 6.32 -7.26 -21.65
CA ASN A 392 6.94 -7.57 -22.95
C ASN A 392 6.65 -6.51 -24.01
N TYR A 393 5.40 -6.08 -24.06
CA TYR A 393 4.96 -5.04 -24.98
C TYR A 393 5.69 -3.71 -24.77
N ILE A 394 5.82 -3.32 -23.49
CA ILE A 394 6.45 -2.06 -23.09
C ILE A 394 7.95 -2.09 -23.38
N LEU A 395 8.65 -3.13 -22.94
CA LEU A 395 10.10 -3.21 -23.08
C LEU A 395 10.57 -3.29 -24.54
N ASN A 396 9.78 -3.89 -25.43
CA ASN A 396 10.12 -3.98 -26.86
C ASN A 396 9.93 -2.64 -27.59
N ARG A 397 9.15 -1.71 -27.03
CA ARG A 397 8.81 -0.45 -27.67
C ARG A 397 9.55 0.74 -27.06
N LEU A 398 9.95 0.68 -25.79
CA LEU A 398 10.63 1.80 -25.14
C LEU A 398 12.14 1.82 -25.42
N LEU A 399 12.63 2.93 -25.96
CA LEU A 399 14.07 3.23 -26.07
C LEU A 399 14.45 4.28 -25.02
N THR A 400 15.26 3.87 -24.04
CA THR A 400 15.54 4.62 -22.80
C THR A 400 17.06 4.68 -22.53
N PRO A 401 17.80 5.58 -23.20
CA PRO A 401 19.27 5.57 -23.20
C PRO A 401 19.90 5.91 -21.85
N LEU A 402 19.16 6.58 -20.96
CA LEU A 402 19.62 7.04 -19.63
C LEU A 402 18.97 6.28 -18.46
N LEU A 403 18.42 5.08 -18.72
CA LEU A 403 17.69 4.35 -17.70
C LEU A 403 18.62 3.90 -16.56
N ASP A 404 18.44 4.48 -15.37
CA ASP A 404 19.20 4.14 -14.17
C ASP A 404 18.55 2.97 -13.43
N LYS A 405 17.21 2.96 -13.35
CA LYS A 405 16.42 1.97 -12.61
C LYS A 405 15.29 1.41 -13.48
N LEU A 406 15.23 0.09 -13.59
CA LEU A 406 14.11 -0.66 -14.14
C LEU A 406 13.49 -1.51 -13.04
N SER A 407 12.17 -1.46 -12.89
CA SER A 407 11.42 -2.26 -11.92
C SER A 407 10.25 -2.91 -12.62
N ILE A 408 10.15 -4.24 -12.54
CA ILE A 408 9.09 -5.00 -13.19
C ILE A 408 8.34 -5.79 -12.13
N SER A 409 7.03 -5.57 -12.04
CA SER A 409 6.09 -6.27 -11.17
C SER A 409 5.11 -7.03 -12.03
N SER A 410 5.46 -8.26 -12.42
CA SER A 410 4.67 -9.02 -13.38
C SER A 410 3.87 -10.15 -12.74
N PHE A 411 2.72 -10.42 -13.33
CA PHE A 411 1.94 -11.64 -13.10
C PHE A 411 2.16 -12.70 -14.18
N THR A 412 3.00 -12.44 -15.21
CA THR A 412 3.28 -13.40 -16.29
C THR A 412 4.69 -14.00 -16.18
N PHE A 413 4.78 -15.33 -16.37
CA PHE A 413 6.02 -16.13 -16.28
C PHE A 413 6.67 -16.43 -17.62
N ARG A 414 6.13 -15.84 -18.70
CA ARG A 414 6.59 -16.11 -20.05
C ARG A 414 7.21 -14.85 -20.60
N LEU A 415 8.55 -14.85 -20.62
CA LEU A 415 9.28 -13.97 -21.52
C LEU A 415 9.03 -14.46 -22.95
N PRO A 416 8.86 -13.55 -23.92
CA PRO A 416 8.94 -13.88 -25.33
C PRO A 416 10.33 -14.47 -25.61
N TRP A 417 10.46 -15.18 -26.72
CA TRP A 417 11.71 -15.85 -27.09
C TRP A 417 12.89 -14.88 -27.27
N GLU A 418 12.60 -13.58 -27.47
CA GLU A 418 13.59 -12.51 -27.51
C GLU A 418 13.30 -11.51 -26.40
N VAL A 419 14.06 -11.59 -25.30
CA VAL A 419 14.01 -10.61 -24.23
C VAL A 419 14.78 -9.37 -24.68
N PRO A 420 14.17 -8.18 -24.66
CA PRO A 420 14.90 -6.95 -24.96
C PRO A 420 16.04 -6.78 -23.96
N LEU A 421 17.18 -6.28 -24.45
CA LEU A 421 18.36 -6.07 -23.63
C LEU A 421 18.04 -5.05 -22.52
N LEU A 422 18.18 -5.47 -21.27
CA LEU A 422 17.92 -4.63 -20.11
C LEU A 422 19.18 -3.80 -19.82
N THR A 423 19.17 -2.52 -20.18
CA THR A 423 20.35 -1.64 -20.09
C THR A 423 20.43 -0.81 -18.80
N ALA A 424 19.58 -1.09 -17.81
CA ALA A 424 19.51 -0.31 -16.57
C ALA A 424 20.61 -0.70 -15.56
N THR A 425 21.13 0.29 -14.83
CA THR A 425 22.10 0.09 -13.75
C THR A 425 21.54 -0.78 -12.62
N VAL A 426 20.28 -0.55 -12.24
CA VAL A 426 19.54 -1.33 -11.24
C VAL A 426 18.31 -1.96 -11.89
N VAL A 427 18.20 -3.28 -11.81
CA VAL A 427 17.02 -4.04 -12.27
C VAL A 427 16.34 -4.65 -11.05
N GLN A 428 15.05 -4.40 -10.87
CA GLN A 428 14.22 -5.00 -9.84
C GLN A 428 13.14 -5.84 -10.50
N TRP A 429 12.99 -7.09 -10.06
CA TRP A 429 12.00 -8.02 -10.57
C TRP A 429 11.18 -8.60 -9.43
N HIS A 430 9.86 -8.35 -9.49
CA HIS A 430 8.88 -8.81 -8.52
C HIS A 430 7.94 -9.81 -9.21
N CYS A 431 8.02 -11.08 -8.81
CA CYS A 431 7.11 -12.15 -9.23
C CYS A 431 5.96 -12.35 -8.24
N ARG A 432 4.72 -11.99 -8.62
CA ARG A 432 3.55 -12.14 -7.74
C ARG A 432 3.09 -13.58 -7.55
N HIS A 433 3.23 -14.39 -8.58
CA HIS A 433 2.88 -15.82 -8.53
C HIS A 433 4.16 -16.62 -8.79
N PHE A 434 4.16 -17.91 -8.52
CA PHE A 434 5.26 -18.78 -8.92
C PHE A 434 4.83 -19.57 -10.13
N PRO A 435 5.69 -19.80 -11.13
CA PRO A 435 5.38 -20.78 -12.15
C PRO A 435 5.33 -22.17 -11.48
N ASP A 436 4.49 -23.06 -12.02
CA ASP A 436 4.31 -24.41 -11.48
C ASP A 436 5.63 -25.21 -11.56
N GLY A 437 6.41 -25.17 -10.48
CA GLY A 437 7.65 -25.91 -10.31
C GLY A 437 8.94 -25.08 -10.41
N ILE A 438 9.96 -25.57 -9.70
CA ILE A 438 11.30 -24.97 -9.61
C ILE A 438 11.92 -24.82 -11.00
N ASN A 439 11.79 -25.82 -11.88
CA ASN A 439 12.39 -25.81 -13.21
C ASN A 439 11.91 -24.64 -14.09
N ALA A 440 10.63 -24.29 -14.00
CA ALA A 440 10.08 -23.15 -14.74
C ALA A 440 10.61 -21.82 -14.20
N SER A 441 10.74 -21.70 -12.87
CA SER A 441 11.39 -20.54 -12.22
C SER A 441 12.85 -20.40 -12.65
N VAL A 442 13.59 -21.51 -12.69
CA VAL A 442 15.00 -21.54 -13.12
C VAL A 442 15.15 -21.08 -14.56
N SER A 443 14.31 -21.60 -15.47
CA SER A 443 14.33 -21.20 -16.89
C SER A 443 14.03 -19.70 -17.07
N PHE A 444 13.04 -19.19 -16.34
CA PHE A 444 12.71 -17.76 -16.36
C PHE A 444 13.84 -16.89 -15.82
N LEU A 445 14.46 -17.28 -14.70
CA LEU A 445 15.60 -16.57 -14.12
C LEU A 445 16.82 -16.57 -15.07
N GLN A 446 17.09 -17.68 -15.76
CA GLN A 446 18.13 -17.74 -16.79
C GLN A 446 17.88 -16.75 -17.92
N GLN A 447 16.63 -16.62 -18.35
CA GLN A 447 16.26 -15.64 -19.37
C GLN A 447 16.47 -14.20 -18.87
N ILE A 448 16.08 -13.89 -17.62
CA ILE A 448 16.39 -12.61 -16.98
C ILE A 448 17.90 -12.37 -17.00
N PHE A 449 18.71 -13.30 -16.49
CA PHE A 449 20.18 -13.15 -16.45
C PHE A 449 20.77 -12.93 -17.86
N SER A 450 20.28 -13.65 -18.86
CA SER A 450 20.72 -13.51 -20.25
C SER A 450 20.43 -12.15 -20.86
N SER A 451 19.39 -11.46 -20.38
CA SER A 451 18.95 -10.15 -20.88
C SER A 451 19.68 -8.96 -20.26
N LEU A 452 20.39 -9.13 -19.14
CA LEU A 452 21.07 -8.04 -18.44
C LEU A 452 22.23 -7.48 -19.27
N ARG A 453 22.31 -6.16 -19.40
CA ARG A 453 23.43 -5.44 -20.03
C ARG A 453 23.72 -4.19 -19.21
N ARG A 454 24.98 -3.95 -18.84
CA ARG A 454 25.38 -2.79 -18.01
C ARG A 454 24.70 -2.73 -16.62
N THR A 455 24.00 -3.79 -16.22
CA THR A 455 23.34 -3.88 -14.91
C THR A 455 24.37 -4.16 -13.84
N GLN A 456 24.42 -3.30 -12.81
CA GLN A 456 25.28 -3.45 -11.65
C GLN A 456 24.59 -4.20 -10.50
N GLN A 457 23.27 -4.02 -10.37
CA GLN A 457 22.51 -4.61 -9.29
C GLN A 457 21.21 -5.23 -9.81
N LEU A 458 21.01 -6.51 -9.49
CA LEU A 458 19.74 -7.20 -9.70
C LEU A 458 19.07 -7.47 -8.36
N ILE A 459 17.81 -7.09 -8.21
CA ILE A 459 16.99 -7.37 -7.03
C ILE A 459 15.82 -8.25 -7.46
N LEU A 460 15.72 -9.43 -6.85
CA LEU A 460 14.69 -10.42 -7.10
C LEU A 460 13.77 -10.49 -5.88
N SER A 461 12.47 -10.51 -6.10
CA SER A 461 11.46 -10.69 -5.05
C SER A 461 10.40 -11.67 -5.52
N GLY A 462 9.92 -12.52 -4.60
CA GLY A 462 8.96 -13.58 -4.94
C GLY A 462 9.58 -14.76 -5.68
N PHE A 463 10.86 -15.06 -5.42
CA PHE A 463 11.54 -16.27 -5.92
C PHE A 463 11.99 -17.15 -4.75
N ALA A 464 11.95 -18.47 -4.93
CA ALA A 464 12.56 -19.41 -3.99
C ALA A 464 14.08 -19.30 -4.06
N ALA A 465 14.76 -19.35 -2.91
CA ALA A 465 16.22 -19.22 -2.86
C ALA A 465 16.92 -20.34 -3.65
N GLU A 466 16.37 -21.55 -3.60
CA GLU A 466 16.84 -22.73 -4.33
C GLU A 466 16.78 -22.49 -5.85
N ALA A 467 15.68 -21.95 -6.37
CA ALA A 467 15.53 -21.66 -7.78
C ALA A 467 16.52 -20.57 -8.26
N VAL A 468 16.78 -19.55 -7.43
CA VAL A 468 17.78 -18.52 -7.73
C VAL A 468 19.18 -19.12 -7.76
N MET A 469 19.52 -19.97 -6.80
CA MET A 469 20.82 -20.66 -6.75
C MET A 469 21.01 -21.61 -7.93
N ASP A 470 19.99 -22.40 -8.29
CA ASP A 470 20.06 -23.33 -9.42
C ASP A 470 20.25 -22.57 -10.75
N ALA A 471 19.46 -21.51 -10.98
CA ALA A 471 19.61 -20.66 -12.16
C ALA A 471 20.99 -20.00 -12.21
N PHE A 472 21.48 -19.50 -11.07
CA PHE A 472 22.79 -18.90 -10.93
C PHE A 472 23.90 -19.89 -11.28
N GLN A 473 23.85 -21.12 -10.77
CA GLN A 473 24.87 -22.14 -11.04
C GLN A 473 24.90 -22.54 -12.51
N VAL A 474 23.74 -22.64 -13.17
CA VAL A 474 23.70 -22.92 -14.61
C VAL A 474 24.31 -21.78 -15.41
N PHE A 475 23.97 -20.54 -15.10
CA PHE A 475 24.45 -19.36 -15.83
C PHE A 475 25.93 -19.05 -15.56
N LYS A 476 26.42 -19.39 -14.36
CA LYS A 476 27.84 -19.31 -14.00
C LYS A 476 28.70 -20.26 -14.83
N ARG A 477 28.24 -21.50 -15.06
CA ARG A 477 28.96 -22.49 -15.88
C ARG A 477 29.16 -22.05 -17.33
N SER A 478 28.28 -21.19 -17.85
CA SER A 478 28.40 -20.63 -19.19
C SER A 478 29.22 -19.34 -19.25
N ASN A 479 29.78 -18.87 -18.13
CA ASN A 479 30.54 -17.61 -18.02
C ASN A 479 29.82 -16.42 -18.68
N SER A 480 28.49 -16.36 -18.54
CA SER A 480 27.65 -15.45 -19.32
C SER A 480 27.20 -14.20 -18.55
N PHE A 481 27.63 -14.03 -17.29
CA PHE A 481 27.26 -12.85 -16.50
C PHE A 481 27.91 -11.58 -17.07
N PRO A 482 27.17 -10.45 -17.14
CA PRO A 482 27.75 -9.17 -17.52
C PRO A 482 28.88 -8.78 -16.57
N GLU A 483 29.98 -8.24 -17.10
CA GLU A 483 31.13 -7.81 -16.29
C GLU A 483 30.77 -6.69 -15.29
N GLU A 484 29.71 -5.93 -15.57
CA GLU A 484 29.26 -4.85 -14.71
C GLU A 484 28.46 -5.34 -13.50
N LEU A 485 27.93 -6.56 -13.52
CA LEU A 485 27.08 -7.09 -12.46
C LEU A 485 27.89 -7.28 -11.17
N GLN A 486 27.53 -6.52 -10.14
CA GLN A 486 28.20 -6.51 -8.84
C GLN A 486 27.46 -7.36 -7.81
N VAL A 487 26.13 -7.34 -7.84
CA VAL A 487 25.32 -7.98 -6.80
C VAL A 487 23.97 -8.47 -7.31
N ILE A 488 23.57 -9.66 -6.86
CA ILE A 488 22.21 -10.19 -6.94
C ILE A 488 21.66 -10.26 -5.51
N LEU A 489 20.54 -9.60 -5.26
CA LEU A 489 19.84 -9.61 -3.97
C LEU A 489 18.50 -10.31 -4.11
N LEU A 490 18.26 -11.32 -3.27
CA LEU A 490 16.93 -11.89 -3.09
C LEU A 490 16.28 -11.28 -1.86
N ARG A 491 15.06 -10.76 -2.01
CA ARG A 491 14.29 -10.17 -0.92
C ARG A 491 12.95 -10.89 -0.73
N ARG A 492 12.41 -10.80 0.49
CA ARG A 492 11.03 -11.22 0.76
C ARG A 492 10.07 -10.34 -0.03
N TRP A 493 8.92 -10.91 -0.36
CA TRP A 493 7.79 -10.15 -0.88
C TRP A 493 7.34 -9.15 0.20
N MET A 494 7.07 -7.90 -0.20
CA MET A 494 6.76 -6.72 0.63
C MET A 494 7.98 -5.91 1.11
N ASN A 495 7.83 -4.59 1.03
CA ASN A 495 8.84 -3.54 1.23
C ASN A 495 9.34 -3.40 2.68
N THR A 496 9.49 -4.49 3.43
CA THR A 496 10.23 -4.40 4.68
C THR A 496 11.69 -4.12 4.33
N PRO A 497 12.34 -3.11 4.93
CA PRO A 497 13.77 -2.81 4.75
C PRO A 497 14.66 -3.89 5.42
N ASP A 498 14.30 -5.15 5.24
CA ASP A 498 14.94 -6.31 5.85
C ASP A 498 16.22 -6.71 5.10
N THR A 499 17.09 -7.38 5.86
CA THR A 499 18.27 -8.09 5.36
C THR A 499 17.89 -9.00 4.18
N PRO A 500 18.66 -9.00 3.07
CA PRO A 500 18.36 -9.88 1.94
C PRO A 500 18.37 -11.36 2.39
N LEU A 501 17.46 -12.16 1.82
CA LEU A 501 17.41 -13.61 2.03
C LEU A 501 18.64 -14.30 1.47
N LEU A 502 19.16 -13.75 0.37
CA LEU A 502 20.34 -14.21 -0.32
C LEU A 502 21.02 -12.99 -0.94
N GLU A 503 22.34 -12.93 -0.80
CA GLU A 503 23.18 -11.90 -1.40
C GLU A 503 24.35 -12.59 -2.09
N LEU A 504 24.41 -12.46 -3.41
CA LEU A 504 25.50 -12.97 -4.24
C LEU A 504 26.27 -11.77 -4.77
N ARG A 505 27.56 -11.68 -4.47
CA ARG A 505 28.45 -10.58 -4.85
C ARG A 505 29.39 -10.98 -5.97
N ARG A 506 30.15 -9.99 -6.49
CA ARG A 506 31.09 -10.19 -7.60
C ARG A 506 32.00 -11.41 -7.47
N LYS A 507 32.55 -11.62 -6.27
CA LYS A 507 33.42 -12.75 -5.96
C LYS A 507 32.76 -14.11 -6.24
N ASP A 508 31.45 -14.21 -5.99
CA ASP A 508 30.70 -15.45 -6.14
C ASP A 508 30.47 -15.82 -7.62
N PHE A 509 30.55 -14.83 -8.54
CA PHE A 509 30.46 -15.06 -9.99
C PHE A 509 31.78 -15.58 -10.60
N VAL A 510 32.93 -15.17 -10.04
CA VAL A 510 34.26 -15.38 -10.64
C VAL A 510 34.98 -16.60 -10.06
N GLU A 511 34.85 -16.84 -8.76
CA GLU A 511 35.38 -18.02 -8.05
C GLU A 511 34.37 -19.16 -8.10
#